data_AF-A0A848UKC7-F1
#
_entry.id   AF-A0A848UKC7-F1
#
_cell.length_a   1.000
_cell.length_b   1.000
_cell.length_c   1.000
_cell.angle_alpha   90.00
_cell.angle_beta   90.00
_cell.angle_gamma   90.00
#
_symmetry.space_group_name_H-M   'P 1'
#
loop_
_entity.id
_entity.type
_entity.pdbx_description
1 polymer ?
#
loop_
_entity_poly.entity_id
_entity_poly.type
_entity_poly.pdbx_seq_one_letter_code
_entity_poly.pdbx_strand_id
1 'polypeptide(L)'
;PQNGWEVNDPDQLRRVIDTLEGIRSESGTSVSMADLIVLGGGAAVERAAKEAGHDVTVPFRPGRTDATAEQTDADSFEPLEPKADGFRNFLGKGHRLAAEHMLVDRAQLLTLSAPEMTALVGGLRVLGANTAGSNHGVFTDRVGTLTNDFFVNVLDIDVEWEPTSDAEDMFEGRDRSSGDAKWTATRNDLIFGANSQLRAISEVYASTGGDEKFVRDFVGAWNKVMELDRFDLD
;
A
#
# COMPACT_ATOMS: atom_id res chain seq x y z
N PRO A 1 -3.52 -18.50 11.68
CA PRO A 1 -2.12 -17.98 11.81
C PRO A 1 -1.93 -16.49 11.48
N GLN A 2 -2.80 -15.88 10.66
CA GLN A 2 -2.58 -14.53 10.08
C GLN A 2 -2.29 -13.40 11.08
N ASN A 3 -2.86 -13.48 12.29
CA ASN A 3 -2.66 -12.48 13.35
C ASN A 3 -1.24 -12.53 13.97
N GLY A 4 -0.48 -13.58 13.69
CA GLY A 4 0.91 -13.76 14.17
C GLY A 4 1.97 -13.57 13.08
N TRP A 5 1.59 -13.33 11.82
CA TRP A 5 2.53 -13.12 10.73
C TRP A 5 3.26 -11.79 10.88
N GLU A 6 4.57 -11.80 10.63
CA GLU A 6 5.45 -10.63 10.79
C GLU A 6 4.98 -9.45 9.94
N VAL A 7 4.60 -9.70 8.68
CA VAL A 7 4.14 -8.68 7.73
C VAL A 7 2.87 -7.93 8.17
N ASN A 8 2.11 -8.48 9.13
CA ASN A 8 0.89 -7.88 9.64
C ASN A 8 1.08 -7.07 10.93
N ASP A 9 2.32 -6.90 11.41
CA ASP A 9 2.64 -6.15 12.63
C ASP A 9 1.74 -6.54 13.82
N PRO A 10 1.85 -7.76 14.38
CA PRO A 10 0.88 -8.34 15.32
C PRO A 10 0.47 -7.45 16.50
N ASP A 11 1.42 -6.68 17.03
CA ASP A 11 1.16 -5.74 18.13
C ASP A 11 0.31 -4.54 17.71
N GLN A 12 0.54 -4.02 16.50
CA GLN A 12 -0.28 -2.96 15.94
C GLN A 12 -1.65 -3.49 15.51
N LEU A 13 -1.69 -4.64 14.84
CA LEU A 13 -2.92 -5.29 14.42
C LEU A 13 -3.87 -5.48 15.60
N ARG A 14 -3.37 -6.03 16.71
CA ARG A 14 -4.17 -6.23 17.93
C ARG A 14 -4.81 -4.93 18.44
N ARG A 15 -4.06 -3.84 18.50
CA ARG A 15 -4.60 -2.52 18.93
C ARG A 15 -5.70 -2.02 17.99
N VAL A 16 -5.53 -2.21 16.68
CA VAL A 16 -6.53 -1.82 15.68
C VAL A 16 -7.80 -2.65 15.84
N ILE A 17 -7.67 -3.98 15.93
CA ILE A 17 -8.81 -4.89 16.12
C ILE A 17 -9.57 -4.57 17.42
N ASP A 18 -8.87 -4.34 18.53
CA ASP A 18 -9.49 -3.96 19.80
C ASP A 18 -10.31 -2.66 19.67
N THR A 19 -9.80 -1.69 18.91
CA THR A 19 -10.50 -0.42 18.65
C THR A 19 -11.75 -0.63 17.78
N LEU A 20 -11.64 -1.44 16.73
CA LEU A 20 -12.78 -1.76 15.87
C LEU A 20 -13.85 -2.55 16.62
N GLU A 21 -13.48 -3.45 17.53
CA GLU A 21 -14.44 -4.19 18.35
C GLU A 21 -15.19 -3.27 19.33
N GLY A 22 -14.49 -2.27 19.88
CA GLY A 22 -15.10 -1.19 20.65
C GLY A 22 -16.15 -0.43 19.83
N ILE A 23 -15.79 0.03 18.63
CA ILE A 23 -16.70 0.74 17.72
C ILE A 23 -17.91 -0.14 17.36
N ARG A 24 -17.69 -1.40 17.02
CA ARG A 24 -18.74 -2.36 16.72
C ARG A 24 -19.73 -2.49 17.88
N SER A 25 -19.21 -2.65 19.09
CA SER A 25 -20.00 -2.78 20.32
C SER A 25 -20.82 -1.52 20.63
N GLU A 26 -20.24 -0.33 20.43
CA GLU A 26 -20.90 0.95 20.70
C GLU A 26 -21.92 1.35 19.63
N SER A 27 -21.73 0.92 18.38
CA SER A 27 -22.56 1.32 17.24
C SER A 27 -24.03 0.88 17.33
N GLY A 28 -24.32 -0.14 18.15
CA GLY A 28 -25.65 -0.78 18.23
C GLY A 28 -26.13 -1.41 16.91
N THR A 29 -25.28 -1.46 15.88
CA THR A 29 -25.58 -1.97 14.54
C THR A 29 -24.95 -3.34 14.38
N SER A 30 -25.71 -4.27 13.80
CA SER A 30 -25.19 -5.60 13.47
C SER A 30 -24.29 -5.53 12.24
N VAL A 31 -23.03 -5.13 12.42
CA VAL A 31 -21.96 -5.15 11.41
C VAL A 31 -20.94 -6.25 11.76
N SER A 32 -20.45 -6.97 10.76
CA SER A 32 -19.36 -7.93 10.94
C SER A 32 -18.03 -7.20 11.14
N MET A 33 -17.09 -7.83 11.84
CA MET A 33 -15.72 -7.31 11.92
C MET A 33 -15.10 -7.22 10.52
N ALA A 34 -15.36 -8.20 9.67
CA ALA A 34 -14.90 -8.21 8.28
C ALA A 34 -15.36 -6.98 7.47
N ASP A 35 -16.64 -6.60 7.56
CA ASP A 35 -17.13 -5.38 6.91
C ASP A 35 -16.56 -4.12 7.56
N LEU A 36 -16.41 -4.11 8.89
CA LEU A 36 -15.91 -2.95 9.62
C LEU A 36 -14.45 -2.63 9.30
N ILE A 37 -13.61 -3.66 9.10
CA ILE A 37 -12.21 -3.51 8.65
C ILE A 37 -12.17 -2.81 7.28
N VAL A 38 -12.96 -3.30 6.32
CA VAL A 38 -13.00 -2.74 4.95
C VAL A 38 -13.58 -1.32 4.95
N LEU A 39 -14.66 -1.09 5.71
CA LEU A 39 -15.30 0.21 5.85
C LEU A 39 -14.35 1.23 6.49
N GLY A 40 -13.61 0.84 7.54
CA GLY A 40 -12.59 1.66 8.16
C GLY A 40 -11.47 2.06 7.20
N GLY A 41 -11.02 1.11 6.36
CA GLY A 41 -10.07 1.37 5.29
C GLY A 41 -10.60 2.37 4.26
N GLY A 42 -11.83 2.18 3.79
CA GLY A 42 -12.49 3.12 2.86
C GLY A 42 -12.61 4.53 3.44
N ALA A 43 -13.07 4.66 4.69
CA ALA A 43 -13.18 5.95 5.37
C ALA A 43 -11.82 6.64 5.56
N ALA A 44 -10.74 5.88 5.81
CA ALA A 44 -9.39 6.42 5.89
C ALA A 44 -8.91 6.97 4.53
N VAL A 45 -9.20 6.28 3.43
CA VAL A 45 -8.88 6.73 2.07
C VAL A 45 -9.67 8.00 1.70
N GLU A 46 -10.98 8.04 1.98
CA GLU A 46 -11.81 9.24 1.75
C GLU A 46 -11.28 10.44 2.53
N ARG A 47 -10.92 10.24 3.80
CA ARG A 47 -10.33 11.29 4.63
C ARG A 47 -9.01 11.79 4.03
N ALA A 48 -8.11 10.89 3.65
CA ALA A 48 -6.82 11.24 3.09
C ALA A 48 -6.93 12.00 1.76
N ALA A 49 -7.89 11.63 0.91
CA ALA A 49 -8.20 12.34 -0.33
C ALA A 49 -8.78 13.74 -0.04
N LYS A 50 -9.66 13.86 0.95
CA LYS A 50 -10.22 15.14 1.37
C LYS A 50 -9.17 16.10 1.93
N GLU A 51 -8.23 15.59 2.71
CA GLU A 51 -7.07 16.36 3.20
C GLU A 51 -6.18 16.85 2.02
N ALA A 52 -6.17 16.14 0.89
CA ALA A 52 -5.51 16.53 -0.34
C ALA A 52 -6.32 17.52 -1.20
N GLY A 53 -7.57 17.84 -0.81
CA GLY A 53 -8.46 18.73 -1.54
C GLY A 53 -9.39 18.03 -2.55
N HIS A 54 -9.47 16.71 -2.53
CA HIS A 54 -10.34 15.94 -3.42
C HIS A 54 -11.53 15.33 -2.65
N ASP A 55 -12.74 15.60 -3.11
CA ASP A 55 -13.96 14.98 -2.57
C ASP A 55 -14.27 13.71 -3.35
N VAL A 56 -14.05 12.55 -2.73
CA VAL A 56 -14.26 11.23 -3.33
C VAL A 56 -15.06 10.35 -2.41
N THR A 57 -15.78 9.40 -3.01
CA THR A 57 -16.48 8.35 -2.27
C THR A 57 -15.88 7.00 -2.64
N VAL A 58 -15.46 6.24 -1.65
CA VAL A 58 -15.01 4.86 -1.82
C VAL A 58 -16.26 3.98 -1.83
N PRO A 59 -16.52 3.21 -2.92
CA PRO A 59 -17.64 2.28 -2.93
C PRO A 59 -17.53 1.27 -1.79
N PHE A 60 -18.66 0.97 -1.16
CA PHE A 60 -18.72 -0.04 -0.10
C PHE A 60 -19.98 -0.87 -0.26
N ARG A 61 -19.82 -2.20 -0.21
CA ARG A 61 -20.92 -3.16 -0.25
C ARG A 61 -20.83 -4.04 1.00
N PRO A 62 -21.78 -3.97 1.93
CA PRO A 62 -21.77 -4.84 3.10
C PRO A 62 -22.06 -6.29 2.70
N GLY A 63 -21.94 -7.21 3.65
CA GLY A 63 -22.32 -8.62 3.50
C GLY A 63 -21.21 -9.60 3.85
N ARG A 64 -19.99 -9.13 4.18
CA ARG A 64 -18.95 -10.01 4.69
C ARG A 64 -19.35 -10.56 6.06
N THR A 65 -18.85 -11.74 6.40
CA THR A 65 -19.16 -12.41 7.68
C THR A 65 -17.88 -12.81 8.40
N ASP A 66 -18.00 -12.99 9.72
CA ASP A 66 -16.87 -13.35 10.58
C ASP A 66 -16.77 -14.88 10.68
N ALA A 67 -15.76 -15.47 10.04
CA ALA A 67 -15.49 -16.90 10.12
C ALA A 67 -14.91 -17.29 11.50
N THR A 68 -15.24 -18.48 11.98
CA THR A 68 -14.75 -18.99 13.28
C THR A 68 -13.46 -19.80 13.14
N ALA A 69 -12.81 -20.07 14.27
CA ALA A 69 -11.63 -20.94 14.30
C ALA A 69 -11.94 -22.36 13.82
N GLU A 70 -13.13 -22.89 14.11
CA GLU A 70 -13.57 -24.21 13.66
C GLU A 70 -13.80 -24.28 12.14
N GLN A 71 -14.03 -23.15 11.50
CA GLN A 71 -14.14 -23.01 10.05
C GLN A 71 -12.79 -22.77 9.37
N THR A 72 -11.70 -22.71 10.14
CA THR A 72 -10.37 -22.30 9.67
C THR A 72 -9.33 -23.38 9.97
N ASP A 73 -8.84 -24.06 8.94
CA ASP A 73 -7.64 -24.90 9.04
C ASP A 73 -6.39 -24.01 9.05
N ALA A 74 -5.78 -23.82 10.22
CA ALA A 74 -4.64 -22.91 10.35
C ALA A 74 -3.45 -23.29 9.47
N ASP A 75 -3.16 -24.58 9.30
CA ASP A 75 -2.01 -25.06 8.53
C ASP A 75 -2.21 -24.78 7.04
N SER A 76 -3.45 -24.84 6.55
CA SER A 76 -3.76 -24.54 5.15
C SER A 76 -3.60 -23.05 4.80
N PHE A 77 -3.58 -22.16 5.79
CA PHE A 77 -3.36 -20.72 5.57
C PHE A 77 -1.88 -20.34 5.52
N GLU A 78 -0.96 -21.17 6.03
CA GLU A 78 0.49 -20.86 6.04
C GLU A 78 1.06 -20.55 4.65
N PRO A 79 0.68 -21.23 3.55
CA PRO A 79 1.15 -20.87 2.21
C PRO A 79 0.73 -19.46 1.74
N LEU A 80 -0.26 -18.85 2.39
CA LEU A 80 -0.75 -17.50 2.06
C LEU A 80 0.06 -16.41 2.77
N GLU A 81 0.97 -16.73 3.70
CA GLU A 81 1.84 -15.75 4.34
C GLU A 81 2.70 -15.05 3.29
N PRO A 82 2.54 -13.72 3.09
CA PRO A 82 3.38 -12.97 2.17
C PRO A 82 4.81 -12.92 2.71
N LYS A 83 5.73 -13.60 2.04
CA LYS A 83 7.16 -13.51 2.37
C LYS A 83 7.81 -12.21 1.86
N ALA A 84 7.15 -11.55 0.92
CA ALA A 84 7.43 -10.18 0.49
C ALA A 84 6.10 -9.51 0.13
N ASP A 85 5.96 -8.24 0.46
CA ASP A 85 4.81 -7.42 0.11
C ASP A 85 5.29 -6.01 -0.26
N GLY A 86 5.54 -5.79 -1.55
CA GLY A 86 6.02 -4.50 -2.04
C GLY A 86 5.03 -3.35 -1.83
N PHE A 87 3.74 -3.63 -1.64
CA PHE A 87 2.73 -2.61 -1.33
C PHE A 87 2.92 -2.02 0.07
N ARG A 88 3.44 -2.81 1.03
CA ARG A 88 3.82 -2.36 2.39
C ARG A 88 5.33 -2.20 2.59
N ASN A 89 6.09 -2.23 1.49
CA ASN A 89 7.56 -2.20 1.47
C ASN A 89 8.22 -3.25 2.38
N PHE A 90 7.62 -4.45 2.46
CA PHE A 90 8.10 -5.56 3.28
C PHE A 90 8.89 -6.57 2.45
N LEU A 91 10.06 -6.96 2.95
CA LEU A 91 10.87 -8.03 2.39
C LEU A 91 11.39 -8.93 3.52
N GLY A 92 10.84 -10.14 3.60
CA GLY A 92 11.32 -11.16 4.53
C GLY A 92 12.70 -11.72 4.18
N LYS A 93 13.19 -12.68 4.97
CA LYS A 93 14.50 -13.30 4.75
C LYS A 93 14.46 -14.39 3.67
N GLY A 94 15.59 -14.61 3.01
CA GLY A 94 15.83 -15.82 2.20
C GLY A 94 15.37 -15.75 0.74
N HIS A 95 15.09 -14.55 0.23
CA HIS A 95 14.67 -14.35 -1.16
C HIS A 95 15.85 -14.39 -2.13
N ARG A 96 15.66 -15.08 -3.26
CA ARG A 96 16.64 -15.14 -4.35
C ARG A 96 16.31 -14.21 -5.51
N LEU A 97 15.03 -13.83 -5.62
CA LEU A 97 14.57 -12.89 -6.63
C LEU A 97 14.64 -11.46 -6.07
N ALA A 98 14.92 -10.51 -6.94
CA ALA A 98 14.87 -9.10 -6.60
C ALA A 98 13.43 -8.69 -6.21
N ALA A 99 13.30 -7.75 -5.29
CA ALA A 99 12.02 -7.39 -4.67
C ALA A 99 10.97 -6.94 -5.70
N GLU A 100 11.39 -6.21 -6.75
CA GLU A 100 10.50 -5.73 -7.80
C GLU A 100 9.85 -6.86 -8.62
N HIS A 101 10.49 -8.03 -8.74
CA HIS A 101 9.88 -9.19 -9.38
C HIS A 101 8.79 -9.80 -8.50
N MET A 102 9.01 -9.81 -7.18
CA MET A 102 8.02 -10.29 -6.22
C MET A 102 6.83 -9.34 -6.11
N LEU A 103 7.06 -8.02 -6.26
CA LEU A 103 5.99 -7.03 -6.37
C LEU A 103 5.08 -7.34 -7.58
N VAL A 104 5.66 -7.59 -8.75
CA VAL A 104 4.90 -7.91 -9.98
C VAL A 104 4.13 -9.23 -9.82
N ASP A 105 4.76 -10.25 -9.23
CA ASP A 105 4.09 -11.53 -8.93
C ASP A 105 2.89 -11.34 -7.98
N ARG A 106 3.07 -10.58 -6.90
CA ARG A 106 1.98 -10.24 -5.97
C ARG A 106 0.87 -9.45 -6.66
N ALA A 107 1.21 -8.49 -7.51
CA ALA A 107 0.24 -7.72 -8.27
C ALA A 107 -0.58 -8.62 -9.22
N GLN A 108 0.06 -9.62 -9.83
CA GLN A 108 -0.61 -10.60 -10.68
C GLN A 108 -1.61 -11.44 -9.89
N LEU A 109 -1.26 -11.92 -8.68
CA LEU A 109 -2.18 -12.65 -7.80
C LEU A 109 -3.39 -11.80 -7.37
N LEU A 110 -3.20 -10.49 -7.26
CA LEU A 110 -4.27 -9.52 -6.97
C LEU A 110 -5.01 -9.04 -8.24
N THR A 111 -4.75 -9.67 -9.40
CA THR A 111 -5.35 -9.34 -10.71
C THR A 111 -5.14 -7.89 -11.17
N LEU A 112 -4.09 -7.24 -10.66
CA LEU A 112 -3.80 -5.83 -10.94
C LEU A 112 -3.10 -5.67 -12.29
N SER A 113 -3.50 -4.65 -13.02
CA SER A 113 -2.75 -4.11 -14.15
C SER A 113 -1.56 -3.27 -13.67
N ALA A 114 -0.60 -2.99 -14.56
CA ALA A 114 0.54 -2.14 -14.23
C ALA A 114 0.12 -0.72 -13.74
N PRO A 115 -0.87 -0.04 -14.34
CA PRO A 115 -1.36 1.23 -13.81
C PRO A 115 -1.98 1.13 -12.41
N GLU A 116 -2.80 0.11 -12.15
CA GLU A 116 -3.41 -0.11 -10.83
C GLU A 116 -2.35 -0.40 -9.76
N MET A 117 -1.37 -1.25 -10.06
CA MET A 117 -0.23 -1.50 -9.19
C MET A 117 0.55 -0.21 -8.91
N THR A 118 0.80 0.60 -9.94
CA THR A 118 1.54 1.87 -9.82
C THR A 118 0.80 2.84 -8.91
N ALA A 119 -0.51 3.05 -9.14
CA ALA A 119 -1.33 3.90 -8.31
C ALA A 119 -1.33 3.42 -6.84
N LEU A 120 -1.55 2.11 -6.61
CA LEU A 120 -1.57 1.54 -5.27
C LEU A 120 -0.25 1.73 -4.53
N VAL A 121 0.90 1.44 -5.16
CA VAL A 121 2.20 1.64 -4.49
C VAL A 121 2.40 3.11 -4.13
N GLY A 122 2.22 4.02 -5.09
CA GLY A 122 2.43 5.45 -4.83
C GLY A 122 1.54 5.99 -3.71
N GLY A 123 0.25 5.61 -3.71
CA GLY A 123 -0.69 6.00 -2.67
C GLY A 123 -0.38 5.40 -1.30
N LEU A 124 -0.09 4.09 -1.23
CA LEU A 124 0.23 3.44 0.03
C LEU A 124 1.51 4.01 0.68
N ARG A 125 2.47 4.48 -0.12
CA ARG A 125 3.65 5.19 0.39
C ARG A 125 3.29 6.50 1.06
N VAL A 126 2.55 7.39 0.39
CA VAL A 126 2.21 8.70 0.99
C VAL A 126 1.23 8.58 2.16
N LEU A 127 0.44 7.51 2.21
CA LEU A 127 -0.40 7.17 3.36
C LEU A 127 0.40 6.58 4.55
N GLY A 128 1.67 6.25 4.37
CA GLY A 128 2.52 5.68 5.41
C GLY A 128 2.15 4.23 5.77
N ALA A 129 1.64 3.45 4.83
CA ALA A 129 1.17 2.08 5.05
C ALA A 129 2.30 1.02 5.05
N ASN A 130 3.53 1.42 5.34
CA ASN A 130 4.67 0.52 5.35
C ASN A 130 4.70 -0.34 6.63
N THR A 131 5.13 -1.60 6.48
CA THR A 131 5.36 -2.50 7.62
C THR A 131 6.35 -1.90 8.62
N ALA A 132 6.08 -2.09 9.91
CA ALA A 132 6.85 -1.53 11.03
C ALA A 132 7.03 0.01 11.00
N GLY A 133 6.22 0.74 10.21
CA GLY A 133 6.30 2.18 10.08
C GLY A 133 7.58 2.69 9.39
N SER A 134 8.20 1.88 8.52
CA SER A 134 9.39 2.30 7.77
C SER A 134 9.11 3.51 6.87
N ASN A 135 10.10 4.40 6.72
CA ASN A 135 10.03 5.58 5.86
C ASN A 135 10.53 5.33 4.42
N HIS A 136 10.90 4.10 4.06
CA HIS A 136 11.36 3.81 2.70
C HIS A 136 10.25 4.07 1.67
N GLY A 137 10.55 4.87 0.65
CA GLY A 137 9.59 5.22 -0.39
C GLY A 137 8.57 6.28 0.02
N VAL A 138 8.57 6.75 1.28
CA VAL A 138 7.62 7.76 1.77
C VAL A 138 8.10 9.15 1.34
N PHE A 139 8.00 9.44 0.05
CA PHE A 139 8.49 10.69 -0.54
C PHE A 139 7.45 11.80 -0.42
N THR A 140 7.15 12.21 0.82
CA THR A 140 6.24 13.32 1.12
C THR A 140 6.50 13.86 2.52
N ASP A 141 6.23 15.16 2.71
CA ASP A 141 6.23 15.81 4.02
C ASP A 141 4.83 15.84 4.66
N ARG A 142 3.82 15.26 4.00
CA ARG A 142 2.41 15.27 4.42
C ARG A 142 1.86 13.84 4.53
N VAL A 143 2.54 13.00 5.30
CA VAL A 143 2.15 11.60 5.49
C VAL A 143 0.71 11.49 5.98
N GLY A 144 -0.07 10.62 5.34
CA GLY A 144 -1.50 10.44 5.61
C GLY A 144 -2.42 11.22 4.67
N THR A 145 -1.88 12.11 3.83
CA THR A 145 -2.62 12.82 2.78
C THR A 145 -2.42 12.12 1.43
N LEU A 146 -3.50 11.85 0.69
CA LEU A 146 -3.43 11.10 -0.58
C LEU A 146 -3.06 12.02 -1.75
N THR A 147 -1.76 12.16 -2.00
CA THR A 147 -1.18 13.04 -3.04
C THR A 147 -0.34 12.23 -4.03
N ASN A 148 -0.03 12.82 -5.18
CA ASN A 148 0.90 12.25 -6.16
C ASN A 148 2.39 12.51 -5.80
N ASP A 149 2.70 12.93 -4.56
CA ASP A 149 4.04 13.35 -4.13
C ASP A 149 5.09 12.24 -4.38
N PHE A 150 4.71 10.96 -4.20
CA PHE A 150 5.59 9.83 -4.53
C PHE A 150 6.13 9.91 -5.96
N PHE A 151 5.27 10.18 -6.94
CA PHE A 151 5.68 10.22 -8.35
C PHE A 151 6.47 11.46 -8.70
N VAL A 152 6.08 12.61 -8.12
CA VAL A 152 6.82 13.87 -8.29
C VAL A 152 8.26 13.70 -7.81
N ASN A 153 8.46 13.09 -6.64
CA ASN A 153 9.77 12.97 -6.02
C ASN A 153 10.62 11.81 -6.54
N VAL A 154 10.02 10.67 -6.93
CA VAL A 154 10.80 9.55 -7.52
C VAL A 154 11.32 9.88 -8.93
N LEU A 155 10.67 10.82 -9.63
CA LEU A 155 11.06 11.30 -10.95
C LEU A 155 11.88 12.58 -10.91
N ASP A 156 12.07 13.17 -9.72
CA ASP A 156 12.83 14.40 -9.55
C ASP A 156 14.29 14.18 -9.96
N ILE A 157 14.73 14.92 -10.98
CA ILE A 157 16.09 14.84 -11.50
C ILE A 157 17.10 15.48 -10.56
N ASP A 158 16.66 16.28 -9.59
CA ASP A 158 17.52 16.90 -8.57
C ASP A 158 17.78 15.94 -7.40
N VAL A 159 17.15 14.77 -7.38
CA VAL A 159 17.47 13.67 -6.46
C VAL A 159 18.35 12.64 -7.16
N GLU A 160 19.56 12.44 -6.62
CA GLU A 160 20.47 11.38 -7.04
C GLU A 160 20.37 10.20 -6.09
N TRP A 161 20.22 8.99 -6.65
CA TRP A 161 20.01 7.75 -5.90
C TRP A 161 21.26 6.89 -5.91
N GLU A 162 21.76 6.54 -4.73
CA GLU A 162 22.92 5.67 -4.55
C GLU A 162 22.57 4.46 -3.68
N PRO A 163 23.06 3.25 -4.01
CA PRO A 163 22.88 2.09 -3.17
C PRO A 163 23.65 2.26 -1.85
N THR A 164 23.03 1.86 -0.75
CA THR A 164 23.63 1.92 0.59
C THR A 164 24.54 0.74 0.91
N SER A 165 24.50 -0.31 0.06
CA SER A 165 25.35 -1.50 0.16
C SER A 165 25.47 -2.21 -1.20
N ASP A 166 26.43 -3.13 -1.31
CA ASP A 166 26.62 -3.98 -2.50
C ASP A 166 25.42 -4.88 -2.82
N ALA A 167 24.50 -5.08 -1.86
CA ALA A 167 23.27 -5.84 -2.09
C ALA A 167 22.24 -5.10 -2.95
N GLU A 168 22.38 -3.77 -3.09
CA GLU A 168 21.50 -2.90 -3.88
C GLU A 168 20.00 -3.10 -3.59
N ASP A 169 19.67 -3.35 -2.32
CA ASP A 169 18.31 -3.55 -1.81
C ASP A 169 17.73 -2.27 -1.19
N MET A 170 18.58 -1.42 -0.64
CA MET A 170 18.26 -0.11 -0.06
C MET A 170 19.13 1.00 -0.66
N PHE A 171 18.50 2.15 -0.89
CA PHE A 171 19.09 3.30 -1.56
C PHE A 171 18.86 4.57 -0.74
N GLU A 172 19.80 5.50 -0.84
CA GLU A 172 19.69 6.84 -0.31
C GLU A 172 19.56 7.83 -1.46
N GLY A 173 18.56 8.69 -1.38
CA GLY A 173 18.33 9.78 -2.32
C GLY A 173 18.89 11.07 -1.75
N ARG A 174 19.85 11.68 -2.44
CA ARG A 174 20.51 12.94 -2.05
C ARG A 174 20.17 14.05 -3.02
N ASP A 175 20.07 15.27 -2.50
CA ASP A 175 19.98 16.45 -3.35
C ASP A 175 21.28 16.62 -4.16
N ARG A 176 21.18 16.67 -5.49
CA ARG A 176 22.33 16.72 -6.38
C ARG A 176 23.22 17.96 -6.18
N SER A 177 22.64 19.06 -5.72
CA SER A 177 23.36 20.33 -5.59
C SER A 177 24.11 20.45 -4.26
N SER A 178 23.49 20.02 -3.17
CA SER A 178 24.01 20.15 -1.80
C SER A 178 24.66 18.86 -1.28
N GLY A 179 24.25 17.71 -1.80
CA GLY A 179 24.62 16.39 -1.28
C GLY A 179 23.82 15.95 -0.06
N ASP A 180 22.85 16.76 0.40
CA ASP A 180 22.07 16.48 1.60
C ASP A 180 21.13 15.28 1.36
N ALA A 181 21.07 14.37 2.33
CA ALA A 181 20.16 13.23 2.28
C ALA A 181 18.71 13.70 2.38
N LYS A 182 17.89 13.32 1.40
CA LYS A 182 16.46 13.66 1.31
C LYS A 182 15.59 12.46 1.64
N TRP A 183 15.85 11.33 1.00
CA TRP A 183 14.95 10.17 1.03
C TRP A 183 15.72 8.86 1.20
N THR A 184 15.00 7.82 1.61
CA THR A 184 15.47 6.44 1.52
C THR A 184 14.43 5.61 0.77
N ALA A 185 14.88 4.58 0.06
CA ALA A 185 14.04 3.80 -0.81
C ALA A 185 14.51 2.36 -0.91
N THR A 186 13.62 1.46 -1.31
CA THR A 186 13.98 0.12 -1.75
C THR A 186 13.82 -0.01 -3.27
N ARG A 187 14.18 -1.18 -3.80
CA ARG A 187 13.92 -1.54 -5.20
C ARG A 187 12.44 -1.44 -5.58
N ASN A 188 11.53 -1.72 -4.64
CA ASN A 188 10.09 -1.61 -4.87
C ASN A 188 9.63 -0.17 -5.11
N ASP A 189 10.43 0.81 -4.73
CA ASP A 189 10.13 2.23 -4.91
C ASP A 189 10.78 2.74 -6.20
N LEU A 190 12.07 2.48 -6.37
CA LEU A 190 12.86 3.01 -7.49
C LEU A 190 12.55 2.37 -8.84
N ILE A 191 11.94 1.17 -8.86
CA ILE A 191 11.53 0.53 -10.11
C ILE A 191 10.56 1.40 -10.92
N PHE A 192 9.77 2.24 -10.25
CA PHE A 192 8.84 3.20 -10.88
C PHE A 192 9.55 4.39 -11.54
N GLY A 193 10.80 4.67 -11.17
CA GLY A 193 11.65 5.64 -11.87
C GLY A 193 12.57 5.02 -12.93
N ALA A 194 12.79 3.70 -12.87
CA ALA A 194 13.82 3.00 -13.64
C ALA A 194 13.28 2.14 -14.80
N ASN A 195 12.18 1.39 -14.61
CA ASN A 195 11.60 0.60 -15.68
C ASN A 195 10.86 1.53 -16.67
N SER A 196 11.14 1.43 -17.96
CA SER A 196 10.61 2.38 -18.96
C SER A 196 9.08 2.42 -19.03
N GLN A 197 8.39 1.29 -18.82
CA GLN A 197 6.93 1.25 -18.84
C GLN A 197 6.32 1.80 -17.56
N LEU A 198 6.87 1.42 -16.40
CA LEU A 198 6.39 1.94 -15.11
C LEU A 198 6.69 3.44 -14.98
N ARG A 199 7.86 3.88 -15.45
CA ARG A 199 8.23 5.29 -15.52
C ARG A 199 7.24 6.10 -16.35
N ALA A 200 6.84 5.59 -17.53
CA ALA A 200 5.84 6.27 -18.34
C ALA A 200 4.49 6.43 -17.63
N ILE A 201 4.09 5.46 -16.79
CA ILE A 201 2.89 5.57 -15.96
C ILE A 201 3.10 6.59 -14.83
N SER A 202 4.24 6.55 -14.16
CA SER A 202 4.60 7.51 -13.10
C SER A 202 4.64 8.95 -13.62
N GLU A 203 5.13 9.18 -14.84
CA GLU A 203 5.14 10.50 -15.48
C GLU A 203 3.72 11.04 -15.70
N VAL A 204 2.74 10.18 -15.99
CA VAL A 204 1.33 10.59 -16.07
C VAL A 204 0.81 11.08 -14.71
N TYR A 205 1.12 10.37 -13.62
CA TYR A 205 0.69 10.79 -12.29
C TYR A 205 1.45 11.99 -11.75
N ALA A 206 2.73 12.16 -12.10
CA ALA A 206 3.55 13.30 -11.69
C ALA A 206 3.26 14.59 -12.49
N SER A 207 2.61 14.48 -13.65
CA SER A 207 2.29 15.63 -14.49
C SER A 207 1.36 16.62 -13.78
N THR A 208 1.44 17.90 -14.16
CA THR A 208 0.49 18.94 -13.70
C THR A 208 -0.95 18.52 -14.03
N GLY A 209 -1.81 18.45 -13.01
CA GLY A 209 -3.19 17.96 -13.13
C GLY A 209 -3.34 16.43 -13.11
N GLY A 210 -2.24 15.69 -12.89
CA GLY A 210 -2.23 14.24 -12.73
C GLY A 210 -2.72 13.76 -11.36
N ASP A 211 -2.83 14.67 -10.38
CA ASP A 211 -3.27 14.44 -9.00
C ASP A 211 -4.73 13.96 -8.91
N GLU A 212 -5.67 14.62 -9.60
CA GLU A 212 -7.08 14.17 -9.61
C GLU A 212 -7.22 12.77 -10.23
N LYS A 213 -6.49 12.53 -11.33
CA LYS A 213 -6.47 11.21 -11.98
C LYS A 213 -5.89 10.16 -11.03
N PHE A 214 -4.77 10.48 -10.38
CA PHE A 214 -4.11 9.60 -9.44
C PHE A 214 -5.05 9.19 -8.30
N VAL A 215 -5.72 10.15 -7.66
CA VAL A 215 -6.64 9.88 -6.54
C VAL A 215 -7.77 8.95 -6.98
N ARG A 216 -8.40 9.22 -8.13
CA ARG A 216 -9.46 8.37 -8.67
C ARG A 216 -8.97 6.96 -8.99
N ASP A 217 -7.80 6.83 -9.63
CA ASP A 217 -7.23 5.54 -9.99
C ASP A 217 -6.82 4.74 -8.74
N PHE A 218 -6.27 5.41 -7.71
CA PHE A 218 -5.96 4.80 -6.42
C PHE A 218 -7.22 4.26 -5.75
N VAL A 219 -8.29 5.07 -5.66
CA VAL A 219 -9.58 4.64 -5.09
C VAL A 219 -10.16 3.46 -5.85
N GLY A 220 -10.11 3.49 -7.18
CA GLY A 220 -10.59 2.40 -8.03
C GLY A 220 -9.82 1.09 -7.79
N ALA A 221 -8.49 1.16 -7.75
CA ALA A 221 -7.64 0.01 -7.50
C ALA A 221 -7.77 -0.52 -6.05
N TRP A 222 -7.88 0.38 -5.06
CA TRP A 222 -8.15 0.00 -3.67
C TRP A 222 -9.46 -0.76 -3.53
N ASN A 223 -10.55 -0.19 -4.07
CA ASN A 223 -11.85 -0.83 -4.04
C ASN A 223 -11.85 -2.18 -4.78
N LYS A 224 -11.16 -2.29 -5.92
CA LYS A 224 -10.99 -3.57 -6.62
C LYS A 224 -10.38 -4.64 -5.70
N VAL A 225 -9.28 -4.32 -5.01
CA VAL A 225 -8.60 -5.28 -4.12
C VAL A 225 -9.52 -5.69 -2.96
N MET A 226 -10.27 -4.74 -2.40
CA MET A 226 -11.21 -5.03 -1.30
C MET A 226 -12.36 -5.96 -1.71
N GLU A 227 -12.70 -6.04 -3.00
CA GLU A 227 -13.83 -6.82 -3.50
C GLU A 227 -13.42 -8.12 -4.22
N LEU A 228 -12.12 -8.49 -4.24
CA LEU A 228 -11.62 -9.66 -4.97
C LEU A 228 -12.22 -11.01 -4.53
N ASP A 229 -12.70 -11.10 -3.29
CA ASP A 229 -13.28 -12.32 -2.71
C ASP A 229 -14.83 -12.30 -2.65
N ARG A 230 -15.46 -11.25 -3.19
CA ARG A 230 -16.92 -11.00 -3.10
C ARG A 230 -17.72 -11.74 -4.18
N PHE A 231 -17.45 -13.04 -4.32
CA PHE A 231 -18.19 -13.92 -5.23
C PHE A 231 -19.68 -14.06 -4.89
N ASP A 232 -20.10 -13.63 -3.70
CA ASP A 232 -21.50 -13.55 -3.29
C ASP A 232 -22.30 -12.46 -4.03
N LEU A 233 -21.62 -11.52 -4.68
CA LEU A 233 -22.21 -10.41 -5.41
C LEU A 233 -22.29 -10.60 -6.93
N ASP A 234 -21.69 -11.69 -7.44
CA ASP A 234 -21.64 -12.04 -8.86
C ASP A 234 -22.84 -12.88 -9.33
#